data_AF-A0A8I0JBT7-F1
#
_entry.id   AF-A0A8I0JBT7-F1
#
_cell.length_a   1.000
_cell.length_b   1.000
_cell.length_c   1.000
_cell.angle_alpha   90.00
_cell.angle_beta   90.00
_cell.angle_gamma   90.00
#
_symmetry.space_group_name_H-M   'P 1'
#
loop_
_entity.id
_entity.type
_entity.pdbx_description
1 polymer ?
#
loop_
_entity_poly.entity_id
_entity_poly.type
_entity_poly.pdbx_seq_one_letter_code
_entity_poly.pdbx_strand_id
1 'polypeptide(L)'
;MKKRGFELEELSQSVKIYGFGSYFTNPGSAGDIDLLILHSNVGLASSHFAIACKQRLRFAIPRADITMLSAAEEVQLAFIDKARARLLGDINMNTMDGDLDQLLSDIAPRW
;
A
#
# COMPACT_ATOMS: atom_id res chain seq x y z
N MET A 1 14.97 1.14 38.85
CA MET A 1 13.73 1.87 38.51
C MET A 1 14.14 3.29 38.12
N LYS A 2 13.98 3.83 36.90
CA LYS A 2 12.92 3.73 35.90
C LYS A 2 13.54 3.56 34.50
N LYS A 3 13.26 2.45 33.80
CA LYS A 3 13.30 2.38 32.34
C LYS A 3 11.98 2.99 31.87
N ARG A 4 11.94 4.29 31.57
CA ARG A 4 10.73 5.00 31.11
C ARG A 4 11.12 6.02 30.04
N GLY A 5 11.66 5.52 28.93
CA GLY A 5 12.07 6.38 27.81
C GLY A 5 12.25 5.67 26.47
N PHE A 6 11.85 4.40 26.34
CA PHE A 6 11.99 3.61 25.12
C PHE A 6 10.70 2.85 24.75
N GLU A 7 9.56 3.30 25.29
CA GLU A 7 8.23 2.66 25.14
C GLU A 7 7.16 3.67 24.70
N LEU A 8 7.58 4.72 23.97
CA LEU A 8 6.65 5.61 23.28
C LEU A 8 7.13 5.69 21.83
N GLU A 9 6.27 5.20 20.93
CA GLU A 9 6.39 5.16 19.47
C GLU A 9 6.97 3.90 18.81
N GLU A 10 6.53 2.71 19.23
CA GLU A 10 6.00 1.79 18.19
C GLU A 10 4.60 2.28 17.82
N LEU A 11 4.54 3.44 17.15
CA LEU A 11 3.31 3.84 16.47
C LEU A 11 3.05 2.74 15.44
N SER A 12 1.95 2.02 15.60
CA SER A 12 1.49 1.03 14.64
C SER A 12 1.55 1.64 13.24
N GLN A 13 2.40 1.08 12.37
CA GLN A 13 2.58 1.59 11.02
C GLN A 13 1.39 1.16 10.15
N SER A 14 0.96 2.05 9.27
CA SER A 14 -0.02 1.73 8.25
C SER A 14 0.39 2.30 6.89
N VAL A 15 -0.10 1.65 5.84
CA VAL A 15 -0.01 2.15 4.47
C VAL A 15 -1.39 2.14 3.83
N LYS A 16 -1.61 3.07 2.91
CA LYS A 16 -2.80 3.07 2.04
C LYS A 16 -2.45 2.44 0.72
N ILE A 17 -3.33 1.59 0.21
CA ILE A 17 -3.20 0.95 -1.09
C ILE A 17 -4.20 1.56 -2.05
N TYR A 18 -3.70 2.06 -3.17
CA TYR A 18 -4.53 2.55 -4.27
C TYR A 18 -4.30 1.68 -5.50
N GLY A 19 -5.35 1.52 -6.31
CA GLY A 19 -5.28 0.94 -7.64
C GLY A 19 -5.40 2.02 -8.70
N PHE A 20 -4.63 1.92 -9.78
CA PHE A 20 -4.69 2.85 -10.91
C PHE A 20 -4.38 2.14 -12.24
N GLY A 21 -4.46 2.88 -13.35
CA GLY A 21 -4.16 2.30 -14.67
C GLY A 21 -5.33 1.53 -15.29
N SER A 22 -5.02 0.72 -16.30
CA SER A 22 -6.02 0.15 -17.21
C SER A 22 -6.96 -0.83 -16.51
N TYR A 23 -6.45 -1.60 -15.54
CA TYR A 23 -7.24 -2.56 -14.76
C TYR A 23 -8.40 -1.92 -14.01
N PHE A 24 -8.15 -0.78 -13.36
CA PHE A 24 -9.14 -0.10 -12.54
C PHE A 24 -10.04 0.86 -13.33
N THR A 25 -9.74 1.10 -14.61
CA THR A 25 -10.51 1.99 -15.49
C THR A 25 -11.28 1.24 -16.59
N ASN A 26 -10.76 0.12 -17.09
CA ASN A 26 -11.39 -0.75 -18.07
C ASN A 26 -10.91 -2.22 -17.92
N PRO A 27 -11.45 -2.97 -16.94
CA PRO A 27 -10.92 -4.28 -16.56
C PRO A 27 -11.01 -5.36 -17.66
N GLY A 28 -11.87 -5.19 -18.67
CA GLY A 28 -12.06 -6.17 -19.74
C GLY A 28 -10.88 -6.33 -20.73
N SER A 29 -9.89 -5.44 -20.68
CA SER A 29 -8.73 -5.43 -21.59
C SER A 29 -7.38 -5.34 -20.89
N ALA A 30 -7.34 -5.34 -19.56
CA ALA A 30 -6.13 -5.10 -18.78
C ALA A 30 -5.41 -6.42 -18.46
N GLY A 31 -4.10 -6.47 -18.72
CA GLY A 31 -3.25 -7.64 -18.45
C GLY A 31 -2.35 -7.49 -17.21
N ASP A 32 -2.27 -6.27 -16.68
CA ASP A 32 -1.42 -5.81 -15.58
C ASP A 32 -2.25 -5.11 -14.50
N ILE A 33 -1.76 -5.10 -13.26
CA ILE A 33 -2.41 -4.43 -12.12
C ILE A 33 -1.43 -3.40 -11.59
N ASP A 34 -1.78 -2.12 -11.64
CA ASP A 34 -0.94 -1.05 -11.08
C ASP A 34 -1.41 -0.63 -9.69
N LEU A 35 -0.53 -0.72 -8.71
CA LEU A 35 -0.79 -0.37 -7.31
C LEU A 35 0.14 0.74 -6.83
N LEU A 36 -0.41 1.62 -5.99
CA LEU A 36 0.34 2.62 -5.23
C LEU A 36 0.27 2.24 -3.75
N ILE A 37 1.45 2.12 -3.12
CA ILE A 37 1.60 2.08 -1.67
C ILE A 37 1.93 3.50 -1.21
N LEU A 38 1.02 4.11 -0.47
CA LEU A 38 1.23 5.40 0.17
C LEU A 38 1.56 5.21 1.64
N HIS A 39 2.79 5.55 2.03
CA HIS A 39 3.25 5.48 3.42
C HIS A 39 3.36 6.87 4.06
N SER A 40 3.28 6.92 5.38
CA SER A 40 3.08 8.17 6.10
C SER A 40 4.23 9.17 5.97
N ASN A 41 5.48 8.71 6.01
CA ASN A 41 6.67 9.56 5.97
C ASN A 41 7.93 8.78 5.55
N VAL A 42 9.03 9.48 5.28
CA VAL A 42 10.33 8.90 4.89
C VAL A 42 11.14 8.32 6.06
N GLY A 43 10.55 8.22 7.25
CA GLY A 43 11.16 7.60 8.41
C GLY A 43 11.40 6.11 8.20
N LEU A 44 12.37 5.56 8.95
CA LEU A 44 12.82 4.18 8.80
C LEU A 44 11.69 3.17 8.98
N ALA A 45 10.90 3.30 10.05
CA ALA A 45 9.81 2.37 10.36
C ALA A 45 8.72 2.37 9.27
N SER A 46 8.29 3.56 8.83
CA SER A 46 7.26 3.69 7.78
C SER A 46 7.76 3.13 6.45
N SER A 47 9.01 3.43 6.07
CA SER A 47 9.61 2.92 4.83
C SER A 47 9.80 1.40 4.85
N HIS A 48 10.28 0.85 5.97
CA HIS A 48 10.45 -0.60 6.13
C HIS A 48 9.11 -1.33 6.06
N PHE A 49 8.07 -0.79 6.71
CA PHE A 49 6.74 -1.38 6.64
C PHE A 49 6.16 -1.34 5.21
N ALA A 50 6.34 -0.24 4.49
CA ALA A 50 5.93 -0.13 3.09
C ALA A 50 6.64 -1.14 2.17
N ILE A 51 7.95 -1.37 2.39
CA ILE A 51 8.73 -2.39 1.68
C ILE A 51 8.20 -3.80 1.99
N ALA A 52 7.89 -4.09 3.25
CA ALA A 52 7.30 -5.38 3.64
C ALA A 52 5.93 -5.59 2.96
N CYS A 53 5.07 -4.57 2.93
CA CYS A 53 3.81 -4.59 2.16
C CYS A 53 4.05 -4.87 0.68
N LYS A 54 5.01 -4.17 0.05
CA LYS A 54 5.36 -4.38 -1.36
C LYS A 54 5.78 -5.82 -1.65
N GLN A 55 6.57 -6.43 -0.78
CA GLN A 55 7.01 -7.81 -0.94
C GLN A 55 5.85 -8.80 -0.88
N ARG A 56 4.93 -8.63 0.09
CA ARG A 56 3.73 -9.48 0.21
C ARG A 56 2.80 -9.33 -0.99
N LEU A 57 2.55 -8.10 -1.44
CA LEU A 57 1.71 -7.83 -2.61
C LEU A 57 2.31 -8.42 -3.89
N ARG A 58 3.62 -8.31 -4.11
CA ARG A 58 4.29 -8.96 -5.26
C ARG A 58 4.23 -10.48 -5.21
N PHE A 59 4.23 -11.06 -4.01
CA PHE A 59 4.07 -12.50 -3.88
C PHE A 59 2.64 -12.95 -4.23
N ALA A 60 1.63 -12.20 -3.77
CA ALA A 60 0.22 -12.50 -4.03
C ALA A 60 -0.22 -12.17 -5.46
N ILE A 61 0.33 -11.11 -6.07
CA ILE A 61 0.02 -10.65 -7.42
C ILE A 61 1.34 -10.48 -8.19
N PRO A 62 1.91 -11.57 -8.75
CA PRO A 62 3.23 -11.54 -9.38
C PRO A 62 3.41 -10.55 -10.54
N ARG A 63 2.30 -10.16 -11.19
CA ARG A 63 2.28 -9.21 -12.32
C ARG A 63 1.91 -7.79 -11.92
N ALA A 64 1.76 -7.50 -10.62
CA ALA A 64 1.46 -6.14 -10.19
C ALA A 64 2.69 -5.24 -10.35
N ASP A 65 2.52 -4.10 -11.01
CA ASP A 65 3.44 -2.99 -10.86
C ASP A 65 3.11 -2.24 -9.57
N ILE A 66 4.12 -1.94 -8.76
CA ILE A 66 3.93 -1.33 -7.44
C ILE A 66 4.81 -0.10 -7.31
N THR A 67 4.17 1.05 -7.42
CA THR A 67 4.74 2.35 -7.05
C THR A 67 4.62 2.54 -5.55
N MET A 68 5.61 3.19 -4.95
CA MET A 68 5.62 3.49 -3.52
C MET A 68 6.00 4.96 -3.34
N LEU A 69 5.17 5.69 -2.60
CA LEU A 69 5.38 7.11 -2.30
C LEU A 69 5.15 7.36 -0.82
N SER A 70 5.91 8.28 -0.27
CA SER A 70 5.58 8.94 0.99
C SER A 70 4.46 9.96 0.78
N ALA A 71 3.75 10.31 1.85
CA ALA A 71 2.73 11.37 1.80
C ALA A 71 3.26 12.71 1.27
N ALA A 72 4.53 13.02 1.54
CA ALA A 72 5.17 14.24 1.03
C ALA A 72 5.39 14.18 -0.50
N GLU A 73 5.84 13.04 -1.02
CA GLU A 73 6.03 12.83 -2.46
C GLU A 73 4.69 12.84 -3.20
N GLU A 74 3.65 12.26 -2.60
CA GLU A 74 2.29 12.31 -3.16
C GLU A 74 1.82 13.76 -3.34
N VAL A 75 1.97 14.61 -2.32
CA VAL A 75 1.59 16.03 -2.40
C VAL A 75 2.37 16.77 -3.50
N GLN A 76 3.66 16.47 -3.64
CA GLN A 76 4.52 17.10 -4.65
C GLN A 76 4.18 16.66 -6.08
N LEU A 77 3.88 15.37 -6.26
CA LEU A 77 3.63 14.78 -7.56
C LEU A 77 2.15 14.89 -7.97
N ALA A 78 1.24 15.04 -7.02
CA ALA A 78 -0.21 14.91 -7.19
C ALA A 78 -0.55 13.62 -7.94
N PHE A 79 0.07 12.51 -7.57
CA PHE A 79 0.01 11.26 -8.33
C PHE A 79 -1.39 10.66 -8.28
N ILE A 80 -2.05 10.62 -7.11
CA ILE A 80 -3.41 10.09 -6.96
C ILE A 80 -4.37 10.79 -7.93
N ASP A 81 -4.33 12.12 -7.98
CA ASP A 81 -5.20 12.91 -8.85
C ASP A 81 -4.87 12.69 -10.34
N LYS A 82 -3.59 12.74 -10.70
CA LYS A 82 -3.14 12.58 -12.10
C LYS A 82 -3.39 11.19 -12.64
N ALA A 83 -3.14 10.16 -11.84
CA ALA A 83 -3.35 8.76 -12.19
C ALA A 83 -4.81 8.31 -12.02
N ARG A 84 -5.66 9.17 -11.42
CA ARG A 84 -7.03 8.82 -11.00
C ARG A 84 -7.03 7.58 -10.11
N ALA A 85 -6.07 7.49 -9.20
CA ALA A 85 -5.88 6.34 -8.33
C ALA A 85 -7.05 6.24 -7.35
N ARG A 86 -7.59 5.02 -7.19
CA ARG A 86 -8.71 4.73 -6.30
C ARG A 86 -8.20 4.04 -5.05
N LEU A 87 -8.60 4.51 -3.87
CA LEU A 87 -8.30 3.84 -2.61
C LEU A 87 -8.97 2.45 -2.61
N LEU A 88 -8.17 1.43 -2.34
CA LEU A 88 -8.61 0.03 -2.22
C LEU A 88 -8.71 -0.38 -0.74
N GLY A 89 -7.79 0.10 0.10
CA GLY A 89 -7.82 -0.17 1.53
C GLY A 89 -6.58 0.33 2.27
N ASP A 90 -6.60 0.13 3.58
CA ASP A 90 -5.48 0.40 4.48
C ASP A 90 -4.90 -0.95 4.95
N ILE A 91 -3.57 -1.06 5.04
CA ILE A 91 -2.89 -2.20 5.65
C ILE A 91 -2.19 -1.70 6.91
N ASN A 92 -2.55 -2.27 8.06
CA ASN A 92 -1.92 -2.00 9.34
C ASN A 92 -0.91 -3.10 9.67
N MET A 93 0.22 -2.72 10.27
CA MET A 93 1.28 -3.64 10.64
C MET A 93 0.83 -4.78 11.56
N ASN A 94 -0.15 -4.53 12.43
CA ASN A 94 -0.64 -5.50 13.40
C ASN A 94 -1.70 -6.46 12.82
N THR A 95 -2.30 -6.10 11.69
CA THR A 95 -3.36 -6.89 11.02
C THR A 95 -3.01 -7.18 9.56
N MET A 96 -1.73 -7.10 9.21
CA MET A 96 -1.24 -7.08 7.83
C MET A 96 -1.78 -8.24 6.98
N ASP A 97 -1.77 -9.46 7.52
CA ASP A 97 -2.26 -10.63 6.79
C ASP A 97 -3.77 -10.54 6.51
N GLY A 98 -4.58 -10.17 7.50
CA GLY A 98 -6.03 -10.02 7.32
C GLY A 98 -6.40 -8.86 6.40
N ASP A 99 -5.69 -7.74 6.50
CA ASP A 99 -5.89 -6.59 5.63
C ASP A 99 -5.52 -6.91 4.17
N LEU A 100 -4.43 -7.67 3.97
CA LEU A 100 -4.05 -8.17 2.65
C LEU A 100 -5.08 -9.15 2.09
N ASP A 101 -5.56 -10.11 2.88
CA ASP A 101 -6.56 -11.08 2.44
C ASP A 101 -7.84 -10.36 1.98
N GLN A 102 -8.29 -9.35 2.75
CA GLN A 102 -9.44 -8.53 2.39
C GLN A 102 -9.19 -7.77 1.08
N LEU A 103 -8.06 -7.06 0.97
CA LEU A 103 -7.67 -6.32 -0.23
C LEU A 103 -7.63 -7.24 -1.47
N LEU A 104 -7.04 -8.42 -1.35
CA LEU A 104 -6.90 -9.37 -2.45
C LEU A 104 -8.26 -9.94 -2.88
N SER A 105 -9.19 -10.12 -1.94
CA SER A 105 -10.56 -10.55 -2.28
C SER A 105 -11.32 -9.52 -3.12
N ASP A 106 -10.98 -8.24 -2.97
CA ASP A 106 -11.58 -7.13 -3.71
C ASP A 106 -10.91 -6.88 -5.07
N ILE A 107 -9.64 -7.27 -5.23
CA ILE A 107 -8.86 -7.13 -6.47
C ILE A 107 -8.97 -8.38 -7.36
N ALA A 108 -9.09 -9.58 -6.80
CA ALA A 108 -9.07 -10.79 -7.61
C ALA A 108 -10.37 -10.95 -8.44
N PRO A 109 -10.26 -11.37 -9.72
CA PRO A 109 -11.41 -11.91 -10.42
C PRO A 109 -11.83 -13.20 -9.71
N ARG A 110 -13.12 -13.37 -9.46
CA ARG A 110 -13.68 -14.70 -9.13
C ARG A 110 -13.31 -15.64 -10.29
N TRP A 111 -12.36 -16.54 -10.08
CA TRP A 111 -12.07 -17.63 -11.01
C TRP A 111 -13.18 -18.69 -10.94
#